data_AF-A0A349EFT0-F1
#
_entry.id   AF-A0A349EFT0-F1
#
_cell.length_a   1.000
_cell.length_b   1.000
_cell.length_c   1.000
_cell.angle_alpha   90.00
_cell.angle_beta   90.00
_cell.angle_gamma   90.00
#
_symmetry.space_group_name_H-M   'P 1'
#
loop_
_entity.id
_entity.type
_entity.pdbx_description
1 polymer ?
#
loop_
_entity_poly.entity_id
_entity_poly.type
_entity_poly.pdbx_seq_one_letter_code
_entity_poly.pdbx_strand_id
1 'polypeptide(L)'
;MDERHGLAYLSWEPTVAQERWRNFGERMNAAPVDAAECVDIIVAAEDVFAGIQRLFAALYPFETAQLTRKATSLNPEAGVHPVPEDPREIDAAIRAGERCWQEYPYFAWRYGERGWRYTQSDGAWLITLTTQDQAVMDAQVAWLSGVLGSRGMPSRLLQRHLELLYEELMGRMPESGERRYGRLLAAADRLAEQRRIVIADADLDAISRQFDQAAGPDWRARLPGMGALLVCAVADRANGVEQAVASFQSWLVDPQRFPAHWIAAVHEALREAEGSKLVASHWSQ
;
A
#
# COMPACT_ATOMS: atom_id res chain seq x y z
N MET A 1 4.57 34.06 -0.94
CA MET A 1 4.15 32.72 -1.41
C MET A 1 5.36 31.82 -1.17
N ASP A 2 5.25 30.77 -0.35
CA ASP A 2 6.39 29.92 0.01
C ASP A 2 6.85 29.14 -1.23
N GLU A 3 8.02 29.51 -1.78
CA GLU A 3 8.61 29.03 -3.04
C GLU A 3 8.86 27.51 -3.07
N ARG A 4 8.70 26.82 -1.94
CA ARG A 4 8.86 25.36 -1.82
C ARG A 4 7.70 24.53 -2.37
N HIS A 5 6.63 25.17 -2.85
CA HIS A 5 5.41 24.47 -3.31
C HIS A 5 5.25 24.40 -4.83
N GLY A 6 6.21 24.88 -5.63
CA GLY A 6 6.08 24.91 -7.09
C GLY A 6 5.79 23.54 -7.74
N LEU A 7 6.26 22.45 -7.13
CA LEU A 7 5.99 21.08 -7.59
C LEU A 7 4.83 20.39 -6.86
N ALA A 8 4.32 20.96 -5.77
CA ALA A 8 3.21 20.39 -5.00
C ALA A 8 1.89 20.41 -5.79
N TYR A 9 1.81 21.21 -6.86
CA TYR A 9 0.67 21.25 -7.75
C TYR A 9 0.56 19.99 -8.63
N LEU A 10 1.70 19.36 -8.95
CA LEU A 10 1.74 18.13 -9.76
C LEU A 10 1.44 16.86 -8.94
N SER A 11 1.36 16.97 -7.62
CA SER A 11 1.06 15.85 -6.71
C SER A 11 -0.40 15.77 -6.28
N TRP A 12 -1.27 16.64 -6.80
CA TRP A 12 -2.69 16.64 -6.45
C TRP A 12 -3.48 15.58 -7.21
N GLU A 13 -4.59 15.15 -6.61
CA GLU A 13 -5.57 14.30 -7.27
C GLU A 13 -6.06 14.99 -8.57
N PRO A 14 -6.16 14.27 -9.71
CA PRO A 14 -6.46 14.87 -11.01
C PRO A 14 -7.73 15.73 -11.03
N THR A 15 -8.77 15.30 -10.30
CA THR A 15 -10.06 16.00 -10.16
C THR A 15 -9.90 17.35 -9.44
N VAL A 16 -9.17 17.37 -8.32
CA VAL A 16 -8.85 18.58 -7.56
C VAL A 16 -7.96 19.53 -8.36
N ALA A 17 -6.95 18.99 -9.05
CA ALA A 17 -6.08 19.78 -9.93
C ALA A 17 -6.88 20.42 -11.08
N GLN A 18 -7.80 19.69 -11.68
CA GLN A 18 -8.66 20.18 -12.75
C GLN A 18 -9.62 21.29 -12.27
N GLU A 19 -10.26 21.10 -11.11
CA GLU A 19 -11.14 22.10 -10.52
C GLU A 19 -10.39 23.38 -10.16
N ARG A 20 -9.19 23.26 -9.59
CA ARG A 20 -8.33 24.41 -9.27
C ARG A 20 -7.86 25.14 -10.52
N TRP A 21 -7.51 24.43 -11.59
CA TRP A 21 -7.19 25.03 -12.89
C TRP A 21 -8.37 25.77 -13.48
N ARG A 22 -9.56 25.18 -13.43
CA ARG A 22 -10.79 25.84 -13.88
C ARG A 22 -11.05 27.12 -13.08
N ASN A 23 -10.99 27.05 -11.75
CA ASN A 23 -11.16 28.21 -10.88
C ASN A 23 -10.09 29.29 -11.12
N PHE A 24 -8.85 28.89 -11.37
CA PHE A 24 -7.78 29.83 -11.74
C PHE A 24 -8.06 30.48 -13.09
N GLY A 25 -8.44 29.71 -14.11
CA GLY A 25 -8.79 30.21 -15.43
C GLY A 25 -10.00 31.16 -15.41
N GLU A 26 -11.04 30.83 -14.65
CA GLU A 26 -12.20 31.71 -14.44
C GLU A 26 -11.80 33.03 -13.77
N ARG A 27 -10.93 32.99 -12.75
CA ARG A 27 -10.41 34.20 -12.11
C ARG A 27 -9.54 35.04 -13.04
N MET A 28 -8.72 34.41 -13.87
CA MET A 28 -7.91 35.11 -14.88
C MET A 28 -8.80 35.76 -15.94
N ASN A 29 -9.83 35.05 -16.42
CA ASN A 29 -10.77 35.57 -17.43
C ASN A 29 -11.68 36.69 -16.89
N ALA A 30 -11.98 36.67 -15.59
CA ALA A 30 -12.78 37.70 -14.94
C ALA A 30 -11.96 38.92 -14.49
N ALA A 31 -10.63 38.86 -14.57
CA ALA A 31 -9.79 39.99 -14.24
C ALA A 31 -10.03 41.12 -15.25
N PRO A 32 -10.28 42.37 -14.79
CA PRO A 32 -10.35 43.50 -15.69
C PRO A 32 -8.93 43.80 -16.18
N VAL A 33 -8.67 43.43 -17.42
CA VAL A 33 -7.38 43.64 -18.10
C VAL A 33 -7.64 44.52 -19.30
N ASP A 34 -6.91 45.63 -19.42
CA ASP A 34 -7.01 46.47 -20.62
C ASP A 34 -6.23 45.85 -21.80
N ALA A 35 -6.36 46.46 -22.99
CA ALA A 35 -5.73 45.94 -24.19
C ALA A 35 -4.19 45.94 -24.12
N ALA A 36 -3.59 46.88 -23.40
CA ALA A 36 -2.14 46.97 -23.25
C ALA A 36 -1.64 45.91 -22.26
N GLU A 37 -2.31 45.77 -21.11
CA GLU A 37 -2.00 44.75 -20.11
C GLU A 37 -2.17 43.32 -20.69
N CYS A 38 -3.13 43.11 -21.58
CA CYS A 38 -3.33 41.82 -22.26
C CYS A 38 -2.12 41.45 -23.14
N VAL A 39 -1.55 42.42 -23.86
CA VAL A 39 -0.33 42.21 -24.66
C VAL A 39 0.84 41.84 -23.75
N ASP A 40 1.03 42.54 -22.63
CA ASP A 40 2.11 42.26 -21.69
C ASP A 40 1.99 40.86 -21.06
N ILE A 41 0.77 40.42 -20.74
CA ILE A 41 0.51 39.07 -20.22
C ILE A 41 0.87 38.00 -21.24
N ILE A 42 0.51 38.20 -22.51
CA ILE A 42 0.85 37.25 -23.58
C ILE A 42 2.36 37.16 -23.77
N VAL A 43 3.06 38.29 -23.82
CA VAL A 43 4.52 38.33 -23.94
C VAL A 43 5.19 37.62 -22.76
N ALA A 44 4.74 37.89 -21.53
CA ALA A 44 5.27 37.22 -20.34
C ALA A 44 5.02 35.69 -20.38
N ALA A 45 3.86 35.25 -20.86
CA ALA A 45 3.56 33.82 -21.02
C ALA A 45 4.45 33.18 -22.08
N GLU A 46 4.62 33.82 -23.23
CA GLU A 46 5.53 33.38 -24.30
C GLU A 46 6.97 33.26 -23.79
N ASP A 47 7.45 34.23 -23.03
CA ASP A 47 8.79 34.22 -22.42
C ASP A 47 8.97 33.05 -21.44
N VAL A 48 7.96 32.76 -20.63
CA VAL A 48 7.97 31.61 -19.71
C VAL A 48 8.03 30.30 -20.50
N PHE A 49 7.19 30.12 -21.51
CA PHE A 49 7.19 28.91 -22.34
C PHE A 49 8.51 28.75 -23.11
N ALA A 50 9.05 29.83 -23.67
CA ALA A 50 10.35 29.83 -24.33
C ALA A 50 11.47 29.47 -23.34
N GLY A 51 11.39 29.94 -22.09
CA GLY A 51 12.29 29.57 -21.00
C GLY A 51 12.24 28.07 -20.69
N ILE A 52 11.04 27.51 -20.54
CA ILE A 52 10.82 26.08 -20.32
C ILE A 52 11.38 25.26 -21.49
N GLN A 53 11.12 25.67 -22.73
CA GLN A 53 11.68 25.01 -23.93
C GLN A 53 13.21 25.01 -23.94
N ARG A 54 13.85 26.14 -23.60
CA ARG A 54 15.32 26.21 -23.47
C ARG A 54 15.84 25.26 -22.39
N LEU A 55 15.12 25.15 -21.27
CA LEU A 55 15.45 24.22 -20.19
C LEU A 55 15.38 22.77 -20.66
N PHE A 56 14.30 22.37 -21.34
CA PHE A 56 14.19 21.04 -21.94
C PHE A 56 15.27 20.78 -22.99
N ALA A 57 15.56 21.75 -23.86
CA ALA A 57 16.61 21.63 -24.86
C ALA A 57 18.00 21.49 -24.25
N ALA A 58 18.28 22.18 -23.13
CA ALA A 58 19.54 22.07 -22.40
C ALA A 58 19.66 20.74 -21.63
N LEU A 59 18.53 20.19 -21.19
CA LEU A 59 18.48 18.90 -20.49
C LEU A 59 18.41 17.71 -21.46
N TYR A 60 18.22 17.93 -22.76
CA TYR A 60 18.07 16.86 -23.76
C TYR A 60 19.26 16.78 -24.73
N PRO A 61 19.75 15.57 -25.09
CA PRO A 61 19.31 14.28 -24.58
C PRO A 61 19.80 14.07 -23.14
N PHE A 62 18.90 13.73 -22.23
CA PHE A 62 19.32 13.16 -20.96
C PHE A 62 19.60 11.68 -21.19
N GLU A 63 20.64 11.17 -20.55
CA GLU A 63 20.87 9.73 -20.51
C GLU A 63 19.78 9.10 -19.64
N THR A 64 18.85 8.36 -20.25
CA THR A 64 17.79 7.65 -19.52
C THR A 64 18.35 6.72 -18.44
N ALA A 65 19.57 6.21 -18.64
CA ALA A 65 20.30 5.39 -17.68
C ALA A 65 20.71 6.14 -16.40
N GLN A 66 20.72 7.48 -16.40
CA GLN A 66 21.01 8.31 -15.22
C GLN A 66 19.74 8.66 -14.42
N LEU A 67 18.55 8.38 -14.95
CA LEU A 67 17.29 8.59 -14.24
C LEU A 67 17.01 7.41 -13.31
N THR A 68 17.49 7.50 -12.08
CA THR A 68 17.07 6.57 -11.02
C THR A 68 15.58 6.80 -10.74
N ARG A 69 14.75 5.79 -11.03
CA ARG A 69 13.33 5.84 -10.69
C ARG A 69 13.20 5.80 -9.17
N LYS A 70 12.39 6.71 -8.62
CA LYS A 70 12.06 6.79 -7.19
C LYS A 70 10.59 6.47 -7.00
N ALA A 71 10.19 6.05 -5.82
CA ALA A 71 8.78 5.77 -5.56
C ALA A 71 7.86 6.97 -5.81
N THR A 72 8.37 8.20 -5.70
CA THR A 72 7.63 9.41 -6.09
C THR A 72 7.22 9.45 -7.57
N SER A 73 7.87 8.69 -8.45
CA SER A 73 7.43 8.54 -9.85
C SER A 73 6.23 7.61 -10.00
N LEU A 74 5.94 6.76 -9.01
CA LEU A 74 4.76 5.89 -8.97
C LEU A 74 3.65 6.48 -8.10
N ASN A 75 4.02 7.09 -6.99
CA ASN A 75 3.12 7.69 -6.02
C ASN A 75 3.71 9.00 -5.50
N PRO A 76 3.19 10.18 -5.90
CA PRO A 76 3.69 11.47 -5.45
C PRO A 76 3.67 11.66 -3.92
N GLU A 77 2.86 10.89 -3.19
CA GLU A 77 2.79 10.90 -1.72
C GLU A 77 3.76 9.91 -1.04
N ALA A 78 4.52 9.13 -1.82
CA ALA A 78 5.52 8.20 -1.31
C ALA A 78 6.84 8.91 -0.96
N GLY A 79 7.69 8.19 -0.22
CA GLY A 79 9.05 8.64 0.07
C GLY A 79 9.98 8.57 -1.13
N VAL A 80 11.22 9.04 -0.95
CA VAL A 80 12.27 9.05 -1.99
C VAL A 80 13.04 7.72 -2.12
N HIS A 81 12.44 6.61 -1.71
CA HIS A 81 13.08 5.29 -1.75
C HIS A 81 13.20 4.76 -3.20
N PRO A 82 14.19 3.89 -3.46
CA PRO A 82 14.41 3.34 -4.80
C PRO A 82 13.21 2.50 -5.25
N VAL A 83 12.97 2.49 -6.56
CA VAL A 83 12.12 1.51 -7.24
C VAL A 83 12.93 0.85 -8.37
N PRO A 84 12.49 -0.30 -8.90
CA PRO A 84 13.24 -1.01 -9.91
C PRO A 84 13.31 -0.23 -11.22
N GLU A 85 14.42 -0.39 -11.93
CA GLU A 85 14.63 0.27 -13.23
C GLU A 85 13.96 -0.50 -14.36
N ASP A 86 13.88 -1.82 -14.26
CA ASP A 86 13.23 -2.67 -15.26
C ASP A 86 11.70 -2.45 -15.21
N PRO A 87 11.07 -1.97 -16.30
CA PRO A 87 9.63 -1.78 -16.33
C PRO A 87 8.84 -3.09 -16.10
N ARG A 88 9.42 -4.25 -16.43
CA ARG A 88 8.78 -5.55 -16.21
C ARG A 88 8.62 -5.86 -14.71
N GLU A 89 9.57 -5.43 -13.88
CA GLU A 89 9.50 -5.56 -12.42
C GLU A 89 8.40 -4.65 -11.85
N ILE A 90 8.28 -3.42 -12.36
CA ILE A 90 7.21 -2.50 -11.97
C ILE A 90 5.84 -3.07 -12.35
N ASP A 91 5.68 -3.58 -13.57
CA ASP A 91 4.43 -4.18 -14.00
C ASP A 91 4.08 -5.44 -13.19
N ALA A 92 5.07 -6.18 -12.69
CA ALA A 92 4.85 -7.30 -11.78
C ALA A 92 4.37 -6.82 -10.40
N ALA A 93 4.94 -5.74 -9.86
CA ALA A 93 4.47 -5.12 -8.62
C ALA A 93 3.02 -4.64 -8.72
N ILE A 94 2.67 -3.96 -9.81
CA ILE A 94 1.30 -3.48 -10.05
C ILE A 94 0.32 -4.66 -10.06
N ARG A 95 0.62 -5.71 -10.83
CA ARG A 95 -0.27 -6.89 -10.94
C ARG A 95 -0.37 -7.70 -9.65
N ALA A 96 0.72 -7.84 -8.90
CA ALA A 96 0.68 -8.44 -7.57
C ALA A 96 -0.23 -7.63 -6.63
N GLY A 97 -0.18 -6.30 -6.73
CA GLY A 97 -1.10 -5.39 -6.06
C GLY A 97 -2.55 -5.63 -6.47
N GLU A 98 -2.84 -5.65 -7.77
CA GLU A 98 -4.20 -5.87 -8.31
C GLU A 98 -4.78 -7.19 -7.80
N ARG A 99 -4.01 -8.29 -7.88
CA ARG A 99 -4.41 -9.61 -7.38
C ARG A 99 -4.68 -9.58 -5.89
N CYS A 100 -3.82 -8.92 -5.10
CA CYS A 100 -4.01 -8.80 -3.66
C CYS A 100 -5.29 -8.02 -3.31
N TRP A 101 -5.59 -6.96 -4.06
CA TRP A 101 -6.82 -6.17 -3.90
C TRP A 101 -8.08 -6.92 -4.31
N GLN A 102 -7.99 -7.78 -5.33
CA GLN A 102 -9.08 -8.68 -5.72
C GLN A 102 -9.32 -9.77 -4.67
N GLU A 103 -8.26 -10.33 -4.10
CA GLU A 103 -8.36 -11.32 -3.01
C GLU A 103 -8.91 -10.71 -1.72
N TYR A 104 -8.57 -9.44 -1.43
CA TYR A 104 -9.03 -8.71 -0.24
C TYR A 104 -9.71 -7.38 -0.59
N PRO A 105 -11.02 -7.41 -0.93
CA PRO A 105 -11.82 -6.20 -1.16
C PRO A 105 -11.79 -5.19 -0.01
N TYR A 106 -11.42 -5.66 1.19
CA TYR A 106 -11.07 -4.85 2.36
C TYR A 106 -10.20 -3.63 2.02
N PHE A 107 -9.19 -3.79 1.15
CA PHE A 107 -8.30 -2.69 0.77
C PHE A 107 -9.04 -1.53 0.13
N ALA A 108 -9.89 -1.84 -0.86
CA ALA A 108 -10.68 -0.83 -1.56
C ALA A 108 -11.67 -0.15 -0.62
N TRP A 109 -12.33 -0.92 0.24
CA TRP A 109 -13.33 -0.41 1.18
C TRP A 109 -12.75 0.52 2.24
N ARG A 110 -11.55 0.21 2.75
CA ARG A 110 -10.94 0.98 3.83
C ARG A 110 -10.04 2.10 3.36
N TYR A 111 -9.24 1.87 2.32
CA TYR A 111 -8.15 2.78 1.95
C TYR A 111 -8.37 3.48 0.60
N GLY A 112 -9.29 2.99 -0.23
CA GLY A 112 -9.64 3.59 -1.51
C GLY A 112 -8.44 3.83 -2.43
N GLU A 113 -8.57 4.75 -3.38
CA GLU A 113 -7.52 5.03 -4.37
C GLU A 113 -6.19 5.44 -3.75
N ARG A 114 -6.22 6.11 -2.59
CA ARG A 114 -4.99 6.48 -1.88
C ARG A 114 -4.22 5.24 -1.43
N GLY A 115 -4.90 4.25 -0.86
CA GLY A 115 -4.30 2.96 -0.53
C GLY A 115 -3.70 2.28 -1.76
N TRP A 116 -4.39 2.36 -2.90
CA TRP A 116 -3.94 1.77 -4.16
C TRP A 116 -2.60 2.35 -4.62
N ARG A 117 -2.42 3.68 -4.54
CA ARG A 117 -1.13 4.32 -4.85
C ARG A 117 0.01 3.84 -3.96
N TYR A 118 -0.25 3.65 -2.66
CA TYR A 118 0.75 3.10 -1.75
C TYR A 118 1.07 1.63 -2.03
N THR A 119 0.08 0.80 -2.37
CA THR A 119 0.32 -0.59 -2.78
C THR A 119 1.29 -0.68 -3.96
N GLN A 120 1.15 0.20 -4.97
CA GLN A 120 2.05 0.22 -6.11
C GLN A 120 3.48 0.62 -5.72
N SER A 121 3.64 1.70 -4.95
CA SER A 121 4.97 2.17 -4.54
C SER A 121 5.67 1.18 -3.61
N ASP A 122 4.94 0.62 -2.64
CA ASP A 122 5.49 -0.32 -1.67
C ASP A 122 5.86 -1.64 -2.35
N GLY A 123 5.03 -2.13 -3.27
CA GLY A 123 5.33 -3.31 -4.08
C GLY A 123 6.60 -3.14 -4.90
N ALA A 124 6.78 -1.99 -5.57
CA ALA A 124 7.99 -1.70 -6.31
C ALA A 124 9.22 -1.61 -5.39
N TRP A 125 9.10 -0.95 -4.24
CA TRP A 125 10.17 -0.88 -3.24
C TRP A 125 10.58 -2.27 -2.72
N LEU A 126 9.63 -3.16 -2.43
CA LEU A 126 9.91 -4.53 -1.97
C LEU A 126 10.76 -5.32 -2.98
N ILE A 127 10.58 -5.10 -4.28
CA ILE A 127 11.44 -5.72 -5.31
C ILE A 127 12.89 -5.27 -5.15
N THR A 128 13.14 -4.00 -4.84
CA THR A 128 14.52 -3.48 -4.68
C THR A 128 15.26 -4.17 -3.54
N LEU A 129 14.54 -4.61 -2.50
CA LEU A 129 15.09 -5.34 -1.36
C LEU A 129 15.66 -6.71 -1.75
N THR A 130 15.23 -7.30 -2.87
CA THR A 130 15.75 -8.59 -3.35
C THR A 130 17.25 -8.54 -3.69
N THR A 131 17.79 -7.35 -3.91
CA THR A 131 19.24 -7.13 -4.10
C THR A 131 20.03 -7.17 -2.79
N GLN A 132 19.35 -7.02 -1.65
CA GLN A 132 19.91 -7.02 -0.30
C GLN A 132 19.89 -8.42 0.31
N ASP A 133 20.83 -8.73 1.20
CA ASP A 133 20.86 -10.02 1.90
C ASP A 133 19.57 -10.32 2.66
N GLN A 134 19.25 -11.61 2.82
CA GLN A 134 17.97 -12.06 3.39
C GLN A 134 17.69 -11.43 4.76
N ALA A 135 18.71 -11.33 5.63
CA ALA A 135 18.54 -10.74 6.95
C ALA A 135 18.11 -9.26 6.89
N VAL A 136 18.63 -8.50 5.91
CA VAL A 136 18.25 -7.10 5.69
C VAL A 136 16.81 -7.04 5.17
N MET A 137 16.46 -7.88 4.21
CA MET A 137 15.11 -7.97 3.67
C MET A 137 14.08 -8.33 4.75
N ASP A 138 14.35 -9.34 5.57
CA ASP A 138 13.48 -9.76 6.67
C ASP A 138 13.27 -8.62 7.67
N ALA A 139 14.32 -7.86 8.01
CA ALA A 139 14.22 -6.72 8.91
C ALA A 139 13.36 -5.59 8.31
N GLN A 140 13.51 -5.30 7.01
CA GLN A 140 12.71 -4.29 6.31
C GLN A 140 11.24 -4.71 6.17
N VAL A 141 10.99 -5.99 5.85
CA VAL A 141 9.64 -6.56 5.77
C VAL A 141 8.97 -6.57 7.16
N ALA A 142 9.70 -6.92 8.22
CA ALA A 142 9.18 -6.86 9.58
C ALA A 142 8.84 -5.43 10.01
N TRP A 143 9.70 -4.46 9.69
CA TRP A 143 9.42 -3.04 9.91
C TRP A 143 8.16 -2.59 9.17
N LEU A 144 8.06 -2.90 7.87
CA LEU A 144 6.88 -2.54 7.06
C LEU A 144 5.62 -3.19 7.63
N SER A 145 5.68 -4.47 8.00
CA SER A 145 4.59 -5.19 8.66
C SER A 145 4.10 -4.46 9.92
N GLY A 146 5.00 -3.98 10.77
CA GLY A 146 4.64 -3.21 11.96
C GLY A 146 4.00 -1.84 11.65
N VAL A 147 4.52 -1.14 10.64
CA VAL A 147 3.97 0.13 10.13
C VAL A 147 2.55 -0.06 9.59
N LEU A 148 2.33 -1.11 8.80
CA LEU A 148 1.04 -1.45 8.19
C LEU A 148 0.05 -1.99 9.24
N GLY A 149 0.49 -2.88 10.12
CA GLY A 149 -0.31 -3.44 11.21
C GLY A 149 -0.86 -2.35 12.13
N SER A 150 -0.03 -1.36 12.49
CA SER A 150 -0.46 -0.20 13.29
C SER A 150 -1.55 0.64 12.60
N ARG A 151 -1.70 0.54 11.27
CA ARG A 151 -2.73 1.21 10.47
C ARG A 151 -3.94 0.32 10.17
N GLY A 152 -3.98 -0.89 10.73
CA GLY A 152 -5.04 -1.87 10.53
C GLY A 152 -4.84 -2.73 9.28
N MET A 153 -3.61 -3.01 8.85
CA MET A 153 -3.31 -4.01 7.83
C MET A 153 -2.55 -5.17 8.49
N PRO A 154 -3.23 -6.24 8.93
CA PRO A 154 -2.57 -7.37 9.57
C PRO A 154 -1.49 -8.00 8.68
N SER A 155 -0.42 -8.53 9.29
CA SER A 155 0.77 -9.05 8.60
C SER A 155 0.47 -10.08 7.51
N ARG A 156 -0.64 -10.81 7.63
CA ARG A 156 -1.15 -11.75 6.62
C ARG A 156 -1.34 -11.11 5.24
N LEU A 157 -1.73 -9.84 5.20
CA LEU A 157 -1.89 -9.10 3.95
C LEU A 157 -0.54 -8.85 3.26
N LEU A 158 0.48 -8.43 4.02
CA LEU A 158 1.84 -8.26 3.48
C LEU A 158 2.45 -9.60 3.08
N GLN A 159 2.26 -10.64 3.89
CA GLN A 159 2.66 -12.00 3.54
C GLN A 159 2.10 -12.39 2.16
N ARG A 160 0.78 -12.26 1.98
CA ARG A 160 0.14 -12.64 0.72
C ARG A 160 0.61 -11.78 -0.45
N HIS A 161 0.84 -10.49 -0.23
CA HIS A 161 1.39 -9.62 -1.26
C HIS A 161 2.79 -10.04 -1.69
N LEU A 162 3.67 -10.46 -0.76
CA LEU A 162 5.01 -10.99 -1.08
C LEU A 162 4.96 -12.29 -1.89
N GLU A 163 4.04 -13.21 -1.55
CA GLU A 163 3.80 -14.44 -2.31
C GLU A 163 3.38 -14.11 -3.76
N LEU A 164 2.40 -13.22 -3.91
CA LEU A 164 1.91 -12.77 -5.23
C LEU A 164 3.01 -12.06 -6.01
N LEU A 165 3.82 -11.24 -5.35
CA LEU A 165 4.94 -10.55 -5.99
C LEU A 165 5.97 -11.53 -6.53
N TYR A 166 6.30 -12.56 -5.77
CA TYR A 166 7.15 -13.66 -6.24
C TYR A 166 6.56 -14.38 -7.45
N GLU A 167 5.28 -14.76 -7.40
CA GLU A 167 4.59 -15.42 -8.52
C GLU A 167 4.63 -14.57 -9.80
N GLU A 168 4.31 -13.27 -9.69
CA GLU A 168 4.26 -12.34 -10.81
C GLU A 168 5.65 -12.06 -11.42
N LEU A 169 6.70 -12.06 -10.59
CA LEU A 169 8.08 -11.90 -11.04
C LEU A 169 8.61 -13.16 -11.73
N MET A 170 8.44 -14.32 -11.10
CA MET A 170 8.90 -15.59 -11.67
C MET A 170 8.17 -15.96 -12.95
N GLY A 171 6.89 -15.59 -13.09
CA GLY A 171 6.12 -15.81 -14.32
C GLY A 171 6.60 -14.98 -15.51
N ARG A 172 7.27 -13.84 -15.27
CA ARG A 172 7.68 -12.90 -16.34
C ARG A 172 9.16 -12.79 -16.57
N MET A 173 9.94 -13.03 -15.52
CA MET A 173 11.38 -12.84 -15.50
C MET A 173 12.08 -14.05 -14.87
N PRO A 174 11.80 -15.29 -15.34
CA PRO A 174 12.42 -16.49 -14.79
C PRO A 174 13.95 -16.44 -14.89
N GLU A 175 14.51 -15.72 -15.87
CA GLU A 175 15.95 -15.54 -16.07
C GLU A 175 16.64 -14.75 -14.95
N SER A 176 15.90 -13.88 -14.24
CA SER A 176 16.43 -13.14 -13.09
C SER A 176 16.58 -14.04 -11.84
N GLY A 177 16.00 -15.24 -11.91
CA GLY A 177 16.36 -16.38 -11.10
C GLY A 177 15.62 -16.50 -9.76
N GLU A 178 15.30 -17.75 -9.42
CA GLU A 178 14.72 -18.18 -8.15
C GLU A 178 15.52 -17.69 -6.93
N ARG A 179 16.85 -17.58 -7.05
CA ARG A 179 17.71 -17.07 -5.97
C ARG A 179 17.40 -15.63 -5.58
N ARG A 180 17.12 -14.75 -6.55
CA ARG A 180 16.88 -13.32 -6.28
C ARG A 180 15.48 -13.13 -5.70
N TYR A 181 14.46 -13.60 -6.42
CA TYR A 181 13.07 -13.38 -6.02
C TYR A 181 12.59 -14.32 -4.93
N GLY A 182 13.20 -15.50 -4.75
CA GLY A 182 12.89 -16.43 -3.66
C GLY A 182 13.07 -15.83 -2.27
N ARG A 183 13.83 -14.74 -2.15
CA ARG A 183 13.93 -13.94 -0.91
C ARG A 183 12.60 -13.35 -0.46
N LEU A 184 11.71 -13.02 -1.40
CA LEU A 184 10.32 -12.58 -1.12
C LEU A 184 9.52 -13.69 -0.44
N LEU A 185 9.61 -14.90 -0.98
CA LEU A 185 8.91 -16.06 -0.43
C LEU A 185 9.46 -16.42 0.95
N ALA A 186 10.78 -16.38 1.14
CA ALA A 186 11.40 -16.60 2.44
C ALA A 186 10.95 -15.55 3.49
N ALA A 187 10.82 -14.27 3.10
CA ALA A 187 10.30 -13.23 3.97
C ALA A 187 8.81 -13.43 4.30
N ALA A 188 8.01 -13.89 3.33
CA ALA A 188 6.61 -14.27 3.56
C ALA A 188 6.49 -15.44 4.55
N ASP A 189 7.31 -16.48 4.39
CA ASP A 189 7.37 -17.61 5.31
C ASP A 189 7.75 -17.18 6.73
N ARG A 190 8.66 -16.20 6.85
CA ARG A 190 9.05 -15.64 8.14
C ARG A 190 7.88 -14.97 8.85
N LEU A 191 7.05 -14.18 8.14
CA LEU A 191 5.82 -13.60 8.69
C LEU A 191 4.82 -14.69 9.12
N ALA A 192 4.65 -15.73 8.27
CA ALA A 192 3.77 -16.85 8.57
C ALA A 192 4.20 -17.58 9.85
N GLU A 193 5.51 -17.78 10.02
CA GLU A 193 6.12 -18.44 11.17
C GLU A 193 5.97 -17.62 12.45
N GLN A 194 6.23 -16.31 12.39
CA GLN A 194 6.00 -15.40 13.52
C GLN A 194 4.56 -15.44 14.01
N ARG A 195 3.60 -15.58 13.09
CA ARG A 195 2.18 -15.76 13.46
C ARG A 195 1.93 -17.14 14.05
N ARG A 196 2.51 -18.23 13.52
CA ARG A 196 2.36 -19.60 14.06
C ARG A 196 2.88 -19.76 15.48
N ILE A 197 3.93 -19.02 15.87
CA ILE A 197 4.43 -18.99 17.25
C ILE A 197 3.34 -18.54 18.23
N VAL A 198 2.41 -17.69 17.79
CA VAL A 198 1.34 -17.14 18.64
C VAL A 198 0.04 -17.92 18.49
N ILE A 199 -0.36 -18.24 17.26
CA ILE A 199 -1.65 -18.89 16.95
C ILE A 199 -1.43 -19.95 15.86
N ALA A 200 -1.78 -21.19 16.18
CA ALA A 200 -1.68 -22.33 15.27
C ALA A 200 -2.63 -22.18 14.07
N ASP A 201 -2.29 -22.80 12.93
CA ASP A 201 -3.13 -22.80 11.72
C ASP A 201 -4.54 -23.36 12.00
N ALA A 202 -4.65 -24.40 12.84
CA ALA A 202 -5.92 -25.01 13.19
C ALA A 202 -6.87 -24.04 13.91
N ASP A 203 -6.34 -23.23 14.84
CA ASP A 203 -7.12 -22.23 15.58
C ASP A 203 -7.52 -21.08 14.67
N LEU A 204 -6.60 -20.61 13.81
CA LEU A 204 -6.90 -19.58 12.82
C LEU A 204 -8.05 -20.03 11.90
N ASP A 205 -7.95 -21.24 11.37
CA ASP A 205 -8.98 -21.82 10.49
C ASP A 205 -10.31 -22.01 11.21
N ALA A 206 -10.30 -22.47 12.46
CA ALA A 206 -11.50 -22.65 13.26
C ALA A 206 -12.22 -21.30 13.51
N ILE A 207 -11.49 -20.31 14.03
CA ILE A 207 -12.03 -18.98 14.31
C ILE A 207 -12.49 -18.29 13.03
N SER A 208 -11.72 -18.41 11.93
CA SER A 208 -12.11 -17.83 10.65
C SER A 208 -13.40 -18.43 10.10
N ARG A 209 -13.59 -19.76 10.23
CA ARG A 209 -14.84 -20.41 9.81
C ARG A 209 -16.02 -20.00 10.69
N GLN A 210 -15.82 -19.87 11.99
CA GLN A 210 -16.86 -19.42 12.92
C GLN A 210 -17.27 -17.98 12.64
N PHE A 211 -16.30 -17.10 12.38
CA PHE A 211 -16.56 -15.72 11.94
C PHE A 211 -17.40 -15.71 10.66
N ASP A 212 -17.00 -16.45 9.63
CA ASP A 212 -17.72 -16.51 8.34
C ASP A 212 -19.18 -16.99 8.51
N GLN A 213 -19.41 -17.96 9.41
CA GLN A 213 -20.76 -18.44 9.73
C GLN A 213 -21.60 -17.37 10.43
N ALA A 214 -21.03 -16.68 11.41
CA ALA A 214 -21.73 -15.65 12.18
C ALA A 214 -21.97 -14.35 11.39
N ALA A 215 -21.03 -13.97 10.51
CA ALA A 215 -21.15 -12.84 9.60
C ALA A 215 -22.23 -13.07 8.52
N GLY A 216 -22.46 -14.33 8.15
CA GLY A 216 -23.43 -14.70 7.13
C GLY A 216 -22.87 -14.64 5.69
N PRO A 217 -23.55 -15.31 4.75
CA PRO A 217 -23.03 -15.54 3.40
C PRO A 217 -22.82 -14.26 2.59
N ASP A 218 -23.69 -13.26 2.75
CA ASP A 218 -23.60 -11.98 2.03
C ASP A 218 -22.33 -11.21 2.40
N TRP A 219 -22.01 -11.16 3.69
CA TRP A 219 -20.82 -10.46 4.18
C TRP A 219 -19.55 -11.23 3.89
N ARG A 220 -19.58 -12.56 4.00
CA ARG A 220 -18.48 -13.44 3.57
C ARG A 220 -18.12 -13.24 2.10
N ALA A 221 -19.11 -13.02 1.23
CA ALA A 221 -18.87 -12.75 -0.19
C ALA A 221 -18.30 -11.34 -0.43
N ARG A 222 -18.73 -10.34 0.34
CA ARG A 222 -18.27 -8.95 0.20
C ARG A 222 -16.87 -8.71 0.75
N LEU A 223 -16.56 -9.31 1.89
CA LEU A 223 -15.30 -9.18 2.60
C LEU A 223 -14.81 -10.58 3.03
N PRO A 224 -14.28 -11.36 2.08
CA PRO A 224 -13.76 -12.68 2.38
C PRO A 224 -12.51 -12.62 3.29
N GLY A 225 -12.33 -13.66 4.10
CA GLY A 225 -11.11 -13.87 4.89
C GLY A 225 -10.94 -12.96 6.11
N MET A 226 -11.96 -12.16 6.47
CA MET A 226 -11.87 -11.20 7.57
C MET A 226 -11.66 -11.86 8.94
N GLY A 227 -12.19 -13.06 9.16
CA GLY A 227 -11.92 -13.85 10.36
C GLY A 227 -10.44 -14.16 10.54
N ALA A 228 -9.77 -14.64 9.48
CA ALA A 228 -8.33 -14.87 9.49
C ALA A 228 -7.53 -13.57 9.75
N LEU A 229 -7.96 -12.45 9.15
CA LEU A 229 -7.29 -11.15 9.39
C LEU A 229 -7.44 -10.68 10.85
N LEU A 230 -8.57 -10.93 11.50
CA LEU A 230 -8.77 -10.63 12.93
C LEU A 230 -7.80 -11.43 13.81
N VAL A 231 -7.67 -12.73 13.54
CA VAL A 231 -6.72 -13.62 14.21
C VAL A 231 -5.28 -13.13 14.00
N CYS A 232 -4.92 -12.76 12.77
CA CYS A 232 -3.59 -12.23 12.48
C CYS A 232 -3.33 -10.89 13.17
N ALA A 233 -4.29 -9.97 13.27
CA ALA A 233 -4.13 -8.73 14.04
C ALA A 233 -3.83 -9.01 15.52
N VAL A 234 -4.45 -10.05 16.08
CA VAL A 234 -4.21 -10.51 17.44
C VAL A 234 -2.80 -11.10 17.60
N ALA A 235 -2.31 -11.83 16.61
CA ALA A 235 -0.93 -12.32 16.56
C ALA A 235 0.09 -11.18 16.40
N ASP A 236 -0.19 -10.20 15.54
CA ASP A 236 0.67 -9.02 15.33
C ASP A 236 0.87 -8.22 16.63
N ARG A 237 -0.21 -8.03 17.41
CA ARG A 237 -0.11 -7.39 18.72
C ARG A 237 0.74 -8.19 19.70
N ALA A 238 0.65 -9.53 19.68
CA ALA A 238 1.53 -10.37 20.50
C ALA A 238 3.00 -10.28 20.07
N ASN A 239 3.23 -10.05 18.78
CA ASN A 239 4.55 -9.83 18.20
C ASN A 239 5.03 -8.37 18.29
N GLY A 240 4.39 -7.54 19.12
CA GLY A 240 4.86 -6.19 19.46
C GLY A 240 4.22 -5.04 18.68
N VAL A 241 3.23 -5.31 17.80
CA VAL A 241 2.49 -4.24 17.10
C VAL A 241 1.30 -3.80 17.95
N GLU A 242 1.54 -2.97 18.95
CA GLU A 242 0.56 -2.61 20.00
C GLU A 242 -0.82 -2.21 19.46
N GLN A 243 -0.86 -1.41 18.39
CA GLN A 243 -2.08 -0.85 17.80
C GLN A 243 -2.77 -1.79 16.81
N ALA A 244 -2.23 -2.99 16.52
CA ALA A 244 -2.73 -3.85 15.45
C ALA A 244 -4.23 -4.19 15.61
N VAL A 245 -4.64 -4.61 16.81
CA VAL A 245 -6.05 -4.95 17.08
C VAL A 245 -6.93 -3.71 17.09
N ALA A 246 -6.54 -2.66 17.81
CA ALA A 246 -7.38 -1.45 17.97
C ALA A 246 -7.62 -0.74 16.63
N SER A 247 -6.57 -0.57 15.82
CA SER A 247 -6.67 0.04 14.49
C SER A 247 -7.50 -0.80 13.54
N PHE A 248 -7.45 -2.12 13.63
CA PHE A 248 -8.24 -2.99 12.76
C PHE A 248 -9.71 -3.03 13.20
N GLN A 249 -9.95 -3.31 14.48
CA GLN A 249 -11.28 -3.44 15.09
C GLN A 249 -12.11 -2.17 14.94
N SER A 250 -11.55 -0.99 15.22
CA SER A 250 -12.28 0.29 15.18
C SER A 250 -12.99 0.55 13.85
N TRP A 251 -12.43 0.08 12.73
CA TRP A 251 -13.08 0.15 11.42
C TRP A 251 -14.19 -0.88 11.26
N LEU A 252 -13.95 -2.11 11.74
CA LEU A 252 -14.85 -3.27 11.59
C LEU A 252 -16.09 -3.22 12.49
N VAL A 253 -16.06 -2.41 13.54
CA VAL A 253 -17.16 -2.29 14.52
C VAL A 253 -17.97 -1.01 14.35
N ASP A 254 -17.79 -0.27 13.25
CA ASP A 254 -18.58 0.93 12.98
C ASP A 254 -20.02 0.56 12.58
N PRO A 255 -21.04 0.93 13.39
CA PRO A 255 -22.44 0.61 13.12
C PRO A 255 -23.00 1.32 11.88
N GLN A 256 -22.33 2.34 11.35
CA GLN A 256 -22.69 2.96 10.08
C GLN A 256 -22.24 2.12 8.88
N ARG A 257 -21.25 1.23 9.05
CA ARG A 257 -20.71 0.37 7.98
C ARG A 257 -21.24 -1.06 8.07
N PHE A 258 -21.40 -1.57 9.29
CA PHE A 258 -21.64 -2.98 9.54
C PHE A 258 -22.87 -3.24 10.42
N PRO A 259 -23.63 -4.32 10.16
CA PRO A 259 -24.78 -4.69 10.97
C PRO A 259 -24.36 -5.30 12.31
N ALA A 260 -25.29 -5.33 13.26
CA ALA A 260 -25.02 -5.81 14.62
C ALA A 260 -24.46 -7.25 14.69
N HIS A 261 -24.91 -8.17 13.83
CA HIS A 261 -24.42 -9.54 13.83
C HIS A 261 -22.94 -9.64 13.38
N TRP A 262 -22.52 -8.82 12.41
CA TRP A 262 -21.12 -8.71 12.01
C TRP A 262 -20.27 -8.19 13.16
N ILE A 263 -20.71 -7.11 13.81
CA ILE A 263 -19.99 -6.49 14.93
C ILE A 263 -19.84 -7.49 16.09
N ALA A 264 -20.90 -8.25 16.39
CA ALA A 264 -20.84 -9.33 17.37
C ALA A 264 -19.83 -10.42 16.98
N ALA A 265 -19.81 -10.84 15.70
CA ALA A 265 -18.85 -11.82 15.19
C ALA A 265 -17.39 -11.32 15.29
N VAL A 266 -17.15 -10.02 15.04
CA VAL A 266 -15.82 -9.40 15.22
C VAL A 266 -15.36 -9.51 16.67
N HIS A 267 -16.20 -9.12 17.63
CA HIS A 267 -15.86 -9.20 19.05
C HIS A 267 -15.60 -10.64 19.50
N GLU A 268 -16.42 -11.58 19.03
CA GLU A 268 -16.27 -12.99 19.36
C GLU A 268 -14.95 -13.56 18.83
N ALA A 269 -14.65 -13.33 17.54
CA ALA A 269 -13.41 -13.82 16.93
C ALA A 269 -12.16 -13.24 17.61
N LEU A 270 -12.18 -11.96 18.01
CA LEU A 270 -11.09 -11.35 18.76
C LEU A 270 -10.92 -11.98 20.14
N ARG A 271 -12.03 -12.20 20.86
CA ARG A 271 -12.04 -12.82 22.19
C ARG A 271 -11.50 -14.26 22.14
N GLU A 272 -11.90 -15.04 21.15
CA GLU A 272 -11.41 -16.40 20.95
C GLU A 272 -9.92 -16.42 20.59
N ALA A 273 -9.50 -15.58 19.63
CA ALA A 273 -8.10 -15.48 19.23
C ALA A 273 -7.18 -15.05 20.39
N GLU A 274 -7.66 -14.16 21.27
CA GLU A 274 -6.95 -13.78 22.48
C GLU A 274 -6.83 -14.93 23.48
N GLY A 275 -7.89 -15.75 23.62
CA GLY A 275 -7.89 -16.94 24.46
C GLY A 275 -6.94 -18.04 23.98
N SER A 276 -6.81 -18.23 22.66
CA SER A 276 -5.93 -19.25 22.07
C SER A 276 -4.45 -19.01 22.34
N LYS A 277 -4.02 -17.76 22.62
CA LYS A 277 -2.60 -17.43 22.91
C LYS A 277 -2.03 -18.16 24.13
N LEU A 278 -2.88 -18.57 25.07
CA LEU A 278 -2.46 -19.07 26.37
C LEU A 278 -1.92 -20.51 26.34
N VAL A 279 -2.08 -21.24 25.24
CA VAL A 279 -1.62 -22.64 25.16
C VAL A 279 -0.14 -22.76 24.78
N ALA A 280 0.43 -21.80 24.03
CA ALA A 280 1.83 -21.88 23.57
C ALA A 280 2.86 -21.44 24.63
N SER A 281 2.44 -20.72 25.68
CA SER A 281 3.35 -20.14 26.69
C SER A 281 3.62 -21.05 27.91
N HIS A 282 3.07 -22.27 27.96
CA HIS A 282 3.25 -23.21 29.08
C HIS A 282 4.33 -24.28 28.88
N TRP A 283 5.14 -24.22 27.81
CA TRP A 283 6.18 -25.22 27.52
C TRP A 283 7.60 -24.63 27.42
N SER A 284 7.95 -23.72 28.31
CA SER A 284 9.35 -23.30 28.51
C SER A 284 9.62 -23.01 29.99
N GLN A 285 9.81 -24.08 30.76
CA GLN A 285 10.60 -24.11 31.99
C GLN A 285 11.59 -25.27 31.90
#